data_AF-A0A168A6B8-F1
#
_entry.id   AF-A0A168A6B8-F1
#
_cell.length_a   1.000
_cell.length_b   1.000
_cell.length_c   1.000
_cell.angle_alpha   90.00
_cell.angle_beta   90.00
_cell.angle_gamma   90.00
#
_symmetry.space_group_name_H-M   'P 1'
#
loop_
_entity.id
_entity.type
_entity.pdbx_description
1 polymer ?
#
loop_
_entity_poly.entity_id
_entity_poly.type
_entity_poly.pdbx_seq_one_letter_code
_entity_poly.pdbx_strand_id
1 'polypeptide(L)'
;MKSFARMTLRHASALAAASPKANGNGTVAAAAAASINGTASSTPRADSQSWWGKNYYSTHPPVSRSKGLPDIDVSKLKIQKTDKPKDLLPSEQLKFGANFTDHMLAIEWNNVTGWGEPKIQPYQNLSLDPASCVFHYAFECFEGMKAYRDNDGGIRLFRPNMNMARLNRSCKRIALPTFDEEAMTELIKKFVKTEERWIPNARGYSLYLRPTMIGTQNTLGVGAPRSALFFLIASPVGPYYPTGFKAIKLEATDYAVRAWPGGVGDKKLGANYAPCIVPQLEAAARGYQQNLWLFGEEEYVTEVGTMNLFVAIKDKETGVPELITAPLDGTILEGVTRDSVLSLANRHLGPKGWKISERKLSMYEIDAAASEGRLIEVFGAGTAAIVSPVRSIAWKGKEIDCGLRADQEAGEIAAQMKDWIEGIQYGDEADAWSVRV
;
A
#
# COMPACT_ATOMS: atom_id res chain seq x y z
N MET A 1 20.86 34.13 -29.60
CA MET A 1 21.61 33.22 -30.48
C MET A 1 20.74 32.00 -30.75
N LYS A 2 20.47 31.76 -32.03
CA LYS A 2 19.65 30.65 -32.54
C LYS A 2 20.49 29.37 -32.65
N SER A 3 19.78 28.24 -32.77
CA SER A 3 20.21 26.97 -33.39
C SER A 3 20.80 25.91 -32.45
N PHE A 4 20.06 24.81 -32.29
CA PHE A 4 20.49 23.43 -32.60
C PHE A 4 19.21 22.57 -32.58
N ALA A 5 18.50 22.47 -33.70
CA ALA A 5 18.65 21.48 -34.78
C ALA A 5 17.96 20.14 -34.46
N ARG A 6 16.75 19.99 -35.06
CA ARG A 6 16.04 18.74 -35.32
C ARG A 6 16.91 17.78 -36.13
N MET A 7 16.83 16.49 -35.83
CA MET A 7 17.16 15.45 -36.79
C MET A 7 16.14 14.31 -36.68
N THR A 8 15.37 14.14 -37.74
CA THR A 8 14.42 13.04 -38.00
C THR A 8 14.96 12.20 -39.15
N LEU A 9 14.98 10.88 -39.01
CA LEU A 9 14.98 9.85 -40.07
C LEU A 9 14.61 8.52 -39.38
N ARG A 10 13.37 8.00 -39.48
CA ARG A 10 12.79 7.17 -40.56
C ARG A 10 13.78 6.16 -41.15
N HIS A 11 13.52 4.87 -40.91
CA HIS A 11 13.70 3.63 -41.71
C HIS A 11 13.37 2.47 -40.73
N ALA A 12 12.70 1.36 -41.04
CA ALA A 12 11.90 0.90 -42.15
C ALA A 12 11.08 -0.30 -41.62
N SER A 13 9.86 -0.45 -42.12
CA SER A 13 9.01 -1.63 -41.95
C SER A 13 9.48 -2.74 -42.91
N ALA A 14 9.28 -4.00 -42.50
CA ALA A 14 8.89 -5.18 -43.30
C ALA A 14 9.76 -6.42 -43.05
N LEU A 15 9.14 -7.48 -42.53
CA LEU A 15 9.10 -8.78 -43.21
C LEU A 15 8.02 -9.68 -42.60
N ALA A 16 7.22 -10.24 -43.49
CA ALA A 16 6.04 -11.04 -43.24
C ALA A 16 6.36 -12.54 -43.25
N ALA A 17 5.48 -13.27 -42.55
CA ALA A 17 4.99 -14.63 -42.76
C ALA A 17 5.68 -15.59 -43.74
N ALA A 18 5.96 -16.81 -43.25
CA ALA A 18 5.75 -18.04 -44.01
C ALA A 18 5.61 -19.26 -43.07
N SER A 19 4.43 -19.90 -43.09
CA SER A 19 4.24 -21.31 -42.75
C SER A 19 4.46 -22.18 -43.99
N PRO A 20 4.67 -23.50 -43.80
CA PRO A 20 3.99 -24.47 -44.65
C PRO A 20 3.32 -25.60 -43.86
N LYS A 21 2.21 -26.09 -44.44
CA LYS A 21 1.39 -27.24 -44.01
C LYS A 21 1.87 -28.54 -44.67
N ALA A 22 1.71 -29.62 -43.89
CA ALA A 22 1.08 -30.92 -44.19
C ALA A 22 1.77 -32.05 -44.98
N ASN A 23 1.60 -33.26 -44.40
CA ASN A 23 1.35 -34.62 -44.92
C ASN A 23 2.35 -35.65 -44.35
N GLY A 24 2.00 -36.85 -43.88
CA GLY A 24 0.73 -37.58 -43.81
C GLY A 24 0.96 -38.99 -43.21
N ASN A 25 -0.13 -39.56 -42.69
CA ASN A 25 -0.52 -40.97 -42.43
C ASN A 25 0.51 -42.12 -42.29
N GLY A 26 0.25 -42.97 -41.29
CA GLY A 26 0.68 -44.38 -41.24
C GLY A 26 0.23 -45.14 -39.98
N THR A 27 -0.98 -45.71 -40.01
CA THR A 27 -1.49 -46.82 -39.16
C THR A 27 -0.66 -48.11 -39.41
N VAL A 28 -0.49 -49.13 -38.55
CA VAL A 28 -1.40 -50.11 -37.91
C VAL A 28 -0.48 -51.08 -37.12
N ALA A 29 -0.90 -51.65 -35.98
CA ALA A 29 -0.89 -53.11 -35.69
C ALA A 29 -0.97 -53.44 -34.19
N ALA A 30 -2.09 -54.09 -33.83
CA ALA A 30 -2.27 -54.87 -32.64
C ALA A 30 -1.83 -56.33 -32.88
N ALA A 31 -1.38 -57.02 -31.84
CA ALA A 31 -1.40 -58.48 -31.77
C ALA A 31 -1.51 -58.93 -30.31
N ALA A 32 -2.32 -59.97 -30.10
CA ALA A 32 -2.84 -60.47 -28.84
C ALA A 32 -2.38 -61.90 -28.54
N ALA A 33 -2.75 -62.38 -27.34
CA ALA A 33 -2.88 -63.77 -26.87
C ALA A 33 -1.56 -64.48 -26.44
N ALA A 34 -1.50 -65.39 -25.46
CA ALA A 34 -2.48 -66.14 -24.65
C ALA A 34 -1.80 -66.59 -23.31
N SER A 35 -2.49 -66.60 -22.16
CA SER A 35 -3.01 -67.76 -21.40
C SER A 35 -2.02 -68.89 -21.06
N ILE A 36 -1.90 -69.29 -19.77
CA ILE A 36 -2.32 -70.61 -19.21
C ILE A 36 -2.27 -70.57 -17.65
N ASN A 37 -3.21 -71.32 -17.07
CA ASN A 37 -3.67 -71.51 -15.69
C ASN A 37 -2.67 -71.91 -14.58
N GLY A 38 -3.06 -71.61 -13.33
CA GLY A 38 -2.60 -72.30 -12.11
C GLY A 38 -3.42 -71.90 -10.88
N THR A 39 -4.26 -72.81 -10.40
CA THR A 39 -5.21 -72.68 -9.27
C THR A 39 -4.54 -72.68 -7.89
N ALA A 40 -5.04 -71.86 -6.96
CA ALA A 40 -5.64 -72.27 -5.67
C ALA A 40 -5.28 -71.38 -4.45
N SER A 41 -6.34 -71.20 -3.65
CA SER A 41 -6.38 -70.94 -2.20
C SER A 41 -6.51 -69.49 -1.70
N SER A 42 -7.34 -69.43 -0.67
CA SER A 42 -8.16 -68.36 -0.12
C SER A 42 -7.48 -67.49 0.94
N THR A 43 -7.98 -66.26 1.10
CA THR A 43 -8.16 -65.41 2.33
C THR A 43 -7.71 -63.94 2.13
N PRO A 44 -8.20 -62.97 2.94
CA PRO A 44 -9.16 -61.94 2.55
C PRO A 44 -8.50 -60.59 2.16
N ARG A 45 -9.30 -59.73 1.54
CA ARG A 45 -8.94 -58.34 1.18
C ARG A 45 -8.40 -57.58 2.38
N ALA A 46 -7.15 -57.13 2.29
CA ALA A 46 -6.60 -56.10 3.16
C ALA A 46 -7.00 -54.73 2.61
N ASP A 47 -7.75 -53.99 3.42
CA ASP A 47 -8.09 -52.60 3.22
C ASP A 47 -6.83 -51.75 3.03
N SER A 48 -6.83 -50.93 1.97
CA SER A 48 -5.84 -49.90 1.74
C SER A 48 -5.94 -48.85 2.85
N GLN A 49 -5.13 -48.99 3.90
CA GLN A 49 -4.93 -47.94 4.88
C GLN A 49 -4.35 -46.70 4.21
N SER A 50 -5.13 -45.63 4.26
CA SER A 50 -4.79 -44.28 3.85
C SER A 50 -3.58 -43.76 4.60
N TRP A 51 -2.47 -43.57 3.89
CA TRP A 51 -1.32 -42.79 4.37
C TRP A 51 -1.63 -41.30 4.31
N TRP A 52 -2.40 -40.79 5.28
CA TRP A 52 -2.50 -39.37 5.58
C TRP A 52 -2.17 -39.15 7.06
N GLY A 53 -0.89 -39.26 7.39
CA GLY A 53 -0.36 -38.79 8.66
C GLY A 53 -0.49 -37.26 8.72
N LYS A 54 -1.45 -36.77 9.49
CA LYS A 54 -1.57 -35.34 9.86
C LYS A 54 -0.43 -34.97 10.82
N ASN A 55 0.72 -34.61 10.28
CA ASN A 55 1.70 -33.83 11.04
C ASN A 55 1.23 -32.38 11.08
N TYR A 56 0.50 -32.02 12.14
CA TYR A 56 0.30 -30.63 12.53
C TYR A 56 1.64 -30.07 13.00
N TYR A 57 2.46 -29.59 12.07
CA TYR A 57 3.56 -28.71 12.44
C TYR A 57 2.96 -27.40 12.94
N SER A 58 3.22 -27.06 14.20
CA SER A 58 2.94 -25.75 14.77
C SER A 58 3.62 -24.67 13.92
N THR A 59 2.85 -23.86 13.19
CA THR A 59 3.32 -22.82 12.27
C THR A 59 3.44 -21.45 12.96
N HIS A 60 4.01 -21.42 14.17
CA HIS A 60 4.50 -20.16 14.72
C HIS A 60 6.00 -20.05 14.45
N PRO A 61 6.44 -19.33 13.40
CA PRO A 61 7.84 -19.01 13.26
C PRO A 61 8.31 -18.27 14.52
N PRO A 62 9.48 -18.62 15.08
CA PRO A 62 10.02 -17.90 16.22
C PRO A 62 10.09 -16.41 15.88
N VAL A 63 9.50 -15.61 16.77
CA VAL A 63 9.42 -14.15 16.68
C VAL A 63 10.83 -13.58 16.52
N SER A 64 11.07 -12.71 15.53
CA SER A 64 12.35 -12.00 15.37
C SER A 64 12.57 -10.88 16.40
N ARG A 65 11.97 -10.99 17.59
CA ARG A 65 12.63 -10.43 18.77
C ARG A 65 13.80 -11.35 19.01
N SER A 66 14.99 -10.93 18.59
CA SER A 66 16.24 -11.51 19.05
C SER A 66 16.22 -11.52 20.58
N LYS A 67 15.77 -12.64 21.17
CA LYS A 67 15.64 -12.79 22.63
C LYS A 67 16.99 -12.42 23.25
N GLY A 68 17.03 -11.31 23.98
CA GLY A 68 18.21 -10.85 24.72
C GLY A 68 19.05 -9.74 24.07
N LEU A 69 18.76 -9.28 22.85
CA LEU A 69 19.46 -8.09 22.31
C LEU A 69 18.77 -6.79 22.76
N PRO A 70 19.53 -5.70 22.96
CA PRO A 70 18.97 -4.37 23.24
C PRO A 70 18.02 -3.89 22.15
N ASP A 71 16.91 -3.29 22.58
CA ASP A 71 15.99 -2.54 21.71
C ASP A 71 16.48 -1.08 21.54
N ILE A 72 15.72 -0.26 20.80
CA ILE A 72 16.00 1.16 20.60
C ILE A 72 16.05 1.89 21.94
N ASP A 73 17.15 2.61 22.15
CA ASP A 73 17.36 3.48 23.31
C ASP A 73 17.32 4.95 22.87
N VAL A 74 16.20 5.61 23.15
CA VAL A 74 15.96 7.02 22.80
C VAL A 74 16.97 7.94 23.46
N SER A 75 17.50 7.59 24.64
CA SER A 75 18.45 8.42 25.38
C SER A 75 19.82 8.52 24.70
N LYS A 76 20.14 7.58 23.81
CA LYS A 76 21.38 7.55 23.01
C LYS A 76 21.30 8.34 21.71
N LEU A 77 20.16 8.99 21.43
CA LEU A 77 20.00 9.79 20.23
C LEU A 77 21.09 10.86 20.11
N LYS A 78 21.83 10.85 19.00
CA LYS A 78 22.76 11.90 18.61
C LYS A 78 22.12 12.78 17.54
N ILE A 79 22.24 14.09 17.70
CA ILE A 79 21.72 15.08 16.74
C ILE A 79 22.90 15.88 16.20
N GLN A 80 23.14 15.76 14.89
CA GLN A 80 24.06 16.58 14.13
C GLN A 80 23.26 17.45 13.17
N LYS A 81 23.24 18.77 13.43
CA LYS A 81 22.56 19.72 12.54
C LYS A 81 23.40 20.00 11.29
N THR A 82 22.75 20.29 10.18
CA THR A 82 23.41 20.79 8.95
C THR A 82 23.91 22.21 9.15
N ASP A 83 25.11 22.49 8.64
CA ASP A 83 25.65 23.86 8.56
C ASP A 83 25.17 24.60 7.30
N LYS A 84 24.45 23.91 6.41
CA LYS A 84 23.97 24.42 5.12
C LYS A 84 22.48 24.08 4.95
N PRO A 85 21.58 24.75 5.69
CA PRO A 85 20.15 24.53 5.53
C PRO A 85 19.71 24.93 4.12
N LYS A 86 18.82 24.13 3.52
CA LYS A 86 18.25 24.42 2.19
C LYS A 86 17.20 25.53 2.29
N ASP A 87 17.01 26.27 1.21
CA ASP A 87 15.92 27.23 1.11
C ASP A 87 14.55 26.53 1.12
N LEU A 88 13.56 27.17 1.74
CA LEU A 88 12.18 26.71 1.71
C LEU A 88 11.55 27.09 0.37
N LEU A 89 10.84 26.15 -0.24
CA LEU A 89 10.03 26.43 -1.42
C LEU A 89 8.69 27.06 -1.02
N PRO A 90 8.12 27.95 -1.85
CA PRO A 90 6.73 28.38 -1.72
C PRO A 90 5.79 27.17 -1.73
N SER A 91 4.72 27.24 -0.93
CA SER A 91 3.76 26.13 -0.75
C SER A 91 3.19 25.63 -2.08
N GLU A 92 2.91 26.53 -3.02
CA GLU A 92 2.31 26.22 -4.33
C GLU A 92 3.25 25.43 -5.24
N GLN A 93 4.56 25.40 -4.93
CA GLN A 93 5.57 24.64 -5.67
C GLN A 93 5.85 23.27 -5.06
N LEU A 94 5.26 22.96 -3.90
CA LEU A 94 5.46 21.68 -3.22
C LEU A 94 4.82 20.55 -4.03
N LYS A 95 5.66 19.60 -4.45
CA LYS A 95 5.26 18.35 -5.09
C LYS A 95 5.51 17.19 -4.14
N PHE A 96 4.55 16.26 -4.06
CA PHE A 96 4.63 15.10 -3.18
C PHE A 96 5.92 14.31 -3.41
N GLY A 97 6.76 14.20 -2.36
CA GLY A 97 7.97 13.38 -2.39
C GLY A 97 9.09 13.88 -3.30
N ALA A 98 9.04 15.13 -3.77
CA ALA A 98 10.06 15.67 -4.69
C ALA A 98 11.17 16.45 -3.97
N ASN A 99 10.86 17.08 -2.84
CA ASN A 99 11.79 17.90 -2.06
C ASN A 99 11.94 17.32 -0.66
N PHE A 100 13.16 17.18 -0.18
CA PHE A 100 13.45 16.58 1.12
C PHE A 100 14.07 17.58 2.07
N THR A 101 13.76 17.42 3.35
CA THR A 101 14.21 18.29 4.42
C THR A 101 15.72 18.21 4.68
N ASP A 102 16.21 18.92 5.69
CA ASP A 102 17.64 19.11 5.94
C ASP A 102 18.32 17.89 6.55
N HIS A 103 17.57 17.09 7.31
CA HIS A 103 18.09 15.94 8.05
C HIS A 103 17.38 14.64 7.70
N MET A 104 17.97 13.53 8.12
CA MET A 104 17.35 12.21 8.19
C MET A 104 17.64 11.58 9.55
N LEU A 105 16.72 10.75 10.05
CA LEU A 105 16.98 9.86 11.19
C LEU A 105 17.47 8.51 10.65
N ALA A 106 18.51 7.94 11.24
CA ALA A 106 19.06 6.64 10.86
C ALA A 106 19.44 5.82 12.10
N ILE A 107 19.18 4.50 12.05
CA ILE A 107 19.53 3.55 13.10
C ILE A 107 19.92 2.22 12.44
N GLU A 108 21.16 1.80 12.66
CA GLU A 108 21.64 0.50 12.20
C GLU A 108 21.21 -0.61 13.17
N TRP A 109 21.02 -1.82 12.64
CA TRP A 109 20.78 -3.01 13.42
C TRP A 109 21.66 -4.16 12.91
N ASN A 110 22.12 -5.01 13.83
CA ASN A 110 22.68 -6.31 13.47
C ASN A 110 22.28 -7.38 14.49
N ASN A 111 22.37 -8.64 14.07
CA ASN A 111 21.96 -9.80 14.86
C ASN A 111 22.92 -10.17 16.01
N VAL A 112 24.00 -9.42 16.22
CA VAL A 112 24.99 -9.62 17.30
C VAL A 112 24.78 -8.62 18.43
N THR A 113 24.56 -7.34 18.11
CA THR A 113 24.48 -6.24 19.09
C THR A 113 23.09 -5.64 19.23
N GLY A 114 22.15 -5.98 18.34
CA GLY A 114 20.82 -5.39 18.32
C GLY A 114 20.80 -4.00 17.68
N TRP A 115 19.90 -3.14 18.14
CA TRP A 115 19.77 -1.77 17.66
C TRP A 115 20.95 -0.90 18.11
N GLY A 116 21.52 -0.16 17.16
CA GLY A 116 22.58 0.81 17.40
C GLY A 116 22.07 2.15 17.95
N GLU A 117 22.98 3.11 18.05
CA GLU A 117 22.64 4.48 18.47
C GLU A 117 21.81 5.19 17.38
N PRO A 118 20.64 5.79 17.73
CA PRO A 118 19.89 6.60 16.80
C PRO A 118 20.65 7.89 16.44
N LYS A 119 20.61 8.29 15.17
CA LYS A 119 21.26 9.52 14.68
C LYS A 119 20.30 10.35 13.84
N ILE A 120 20.02 11.58 14.27
CA ILE A 120 19.51 12.61 13.37
C ILE A 120 20.72 13.34 12.80
N GLN A 121 20.90 13.28 11.50
CA GLN A 121 22.09 13.77 10.82
C GLN A 121 21.72 14.45 9.50
N PRO A 122 22.61 15.25 8.87
CA PRO A 122 22.32 15.87 7.58
C PRO A 122 21.90 14.83 6.54
N TYR A 123 20.88 15.20 5.75
CA TYR A 123 20.37 14.37 4.67
C TYR A 123 21.49 14.00 3.70
N GLN A 124 21.65 12.71 3.40
CA GLN A 124 22.72 12.21 2.55
C GLN A 124 22.33 10.92 1.82
N ASN A 125 23.12 10.56 0.81
CA ASN A 125 22.97 9.28 0.13
C ASN A 125 23.35 8.11 1.05
N LEU A 126 22.69 6.97 0.86
CA LEU A 126 23.08 5.72 1.51
C LEU A 126 24.27 5.09 0.78
N SER A 127 25.31 4.72 1.53
CA SER A 127 26.43 3.93 1.03
C SER A 127 26.23 2.47 1.40
N LEU A 128 25.81 1.65 0.43
CA LEU A 128 25.51 0.23 0.64
C LEU A 128 26.42 -0.64 -0.22
N ASP A 129 26.78 -1.80 0.30
CA ASP A 129 27.49 -2.81 -0.47
C ASP A 129 26.60 -3.29 -1.64
N PRO A 130 27.11 -3.46 -2.86
CA PRO A 130 26.33 -3.96 -3.99
C PRO A 130 25.67 -5.32 -3.74
N ALA A 131 26.19 -6.14 -2.82
CA ALA A 131 25.61 -7.42 -2.42
C ALA A 131 24.53 -7.28 -1.32
N SER A 132 24.15 -6.07 -0.92
CA SER A 132 23.09 -5.85 0.07
C SER A 132 21.77 -6.47 -0.38
N CYS A 133 21.18 -7.31 0.46
CA CYS A 133 20.01 -8.10 0.10
C CYS A 133 18.77 -7.29 -0.31
N VAL A 134 18.67 -6.00 0.09
CA VAL A 134 17.63 -5.09 -0.41
C VAL A 134 17.61 -4.97 -1.94
N PHE A 135 18.78 -4.92 -2.59
CA PHE A 135 18.88 -4.74 -4.04
C PHE A 135 18.47 -5.98 -4.84
N HIS A 136 18.53 -7.16 -4.24
CA HIS A 136 18.37 -8.43 -4.94
C HIS A 136 17.04 -9.10 -4.62
N TYR A 137 16.56 -8.98 -3.38
CA TYR A 137 15.43 -9.77 -2.87
C TYR A 137 14.36 -8.93 -2.17
N ALA A 138 14.41 -7.60 -2.31
CA ALA A 138 13.40 -6.67 -1.79
C ALA A 138 13.11 -6.86 -0.29
N PHE A 139 14.15 -7.09 0.52
CA PHE A 139 14.07 -7.02 1.98
C PHE A 139 13.87 -5.58 2.43
N GLU A 140 12.71 -5.01 2.12
CA GLU A 140 12.36 -3.63 2.44
C GLU A 140 10.87 -3.45 2.74
N CYS A 141 10.60 -2.58 3.69
CA CYS A 141 9.26 -2.09 3.98
C CYS A 141 9.32 -0.63 4.39
N PHE A 142 8.19 0.05 4.27
CA PHE A 142 8.12 1.48 4.56
C PHE A 142 6.79 1.86 5.21
N GLU A 143 6.76 3.05 5.77
CA GLU A 143 5.56 3.69 6.29
C GLU A 143 5.31 5.04 5.64
N GLY A 144 4.10 5.54 5.86
CA GLY A 144 3.66 6.84 5.38
C GLY A 144 2.71 7.50 6.37
N MET A 145 3.21 8.55 7.00
CA MET A 145 2.47 9.36 7.97
C MET A 145 2.78 10.85 7.74
N LYS A 146 2.08 11.73 8.45
CA LYS A 146 2.20 13.19 8.27
C LYS A 146 2.29 13.89 9.62
N ALA A 147 3.06 14.97 9.64
CA ALA A 147 3.03 15.97 10.69
C ALA A 147 2.30 17.23 10.21
N TYR A 148 1.48 17.80 11.07
CA TYR A 148 0.64 18.95 10.80
C TYR A 148 0.96 20.07 11.78
N ARG A 149 0.81 21.31 11.33
CA ARG A 149 0.85 22.48 12.20
C ARG A 149 -0.58 22.87 12.54
N ASP A 150 -0.92 22.91 13.82
CA ASP A 150 -2.22 23.36 14.30
C ASP A 150 -2.35 24.89 14.28
N ASN A 151 -3.57 25.39 14.53
CA ASN A 151 -3.86 26.83 14.52
C ASN A 151 -3.12 27.60 15.62
N ASP A 152 -2.67 26.93 16.69
CA ASP A 152 -1.87 27.51 17.77
C ASP A 152 -0.35 27.46 17.46
N GLY A 153 0.03 26.96 16.29
CA GLY A 153 1.41 26.78 15.86
C GLY A 153 2.10 25.52 16.40
N GLY A 154 1.40 24.73 17.21
CA GLY A 154 1.83 23.42 17.71
C GLY A 154 1.92 22.37 16.59
N ILE A 155 2.70 21.33 16.83
CA ILE A 155 2.95 20.27 15.83
C ILE A 155 2.30 18.97 16.30
N ARG A 156 1.63 18.27 15.38
CA ARG A 156 0.86 17.06 15.65
C ARG A 156 1.17 15.95 14.66
N LEU A 157 1.14 14.72 15.15
CA LEU A 157 1.12 13.49 14.37
C LEU A 157 -0.27 12.87 14.43
N PHE A 158 -0.69 12.26 13.34
CA PHE A 158 -1.97 11.54 13.28
C PHE A 158 -1.76 10.03 13.40
N ARG A 159 -2.26 9.44 14.48
CA ARG A 159 -2.24 8.00 14.79
C ARG A 159 -0.88 7.32 14.58
N PRO A 160 0.24 7.91 15.07
CA PRO A 160 1.60 7.40 14.81
C PRO A 160 1.80 5.96 15.31
N ASN A 161 1.13 5.58 16.41
CA ASN A 161 1.16 4.24 16.97
C ASN A 161 0.69 3.18 15.96
N MET A 162 -0.35 3.46 15.16
CA MET A 162 -0.82 2.51 14.15
C MET A 162 0.18 2.32 13.01
N ASN A 163 0.88 3.39 12.61
CA ASN A 163 1.94 3.29 11.62
C ASN A 163 3.09 2.43 12.15
N MET A 164 3.53 2.63 13.40
CA MET A 164 4.62 1.84 14.00
C MET A 164 4.23 0.37 14.14
N ALA A 165 3.01 0.08 14.58
CA ALA A 165 2.50 -1.28 14.64
C ALA A 165 2.48 -1.97 13.27
N ARG A 166 2.06 -1.27 12.21
CA ARG A 166 2.03 -1.82 10.84
C ARG A 166 3.44 -1.99 10.25
N LEU A 167 4.38 -1.09 10.57
CA LEU A 167 5.78 -1.26 10.20
C LEU A 167 6.37 -2.51 10.85
N ASN A 168 6.16 -2.73 12.15
CA ASN A 168 6.56 -3.94 12.85
C ASN A 168 5.96 -5.22 12.23
N ARG A 169 4.65 -5.21 11.90
CA ARG A 169 4.01 -6.33 11.19
C ARG A 169 4.67 -6.59 9.83
N SER A 170 5.05 -5.54 9.11
CA SER A 170 5.73 -5.64 7.81
C SER A 170 7.16 -6.20 7.97
N CYS A 171 7.95 -5.67 8.92
CA CYS A 171 9.29 -6.19 9.25
C CYS A 171 9.25 -7.69 9.58
N LYS A 172 8.32 -8.08 10.47
CA LYS A 172 8.16 -9.47 10.90
C LYS A 172 7.87 -10.42 9.73
N ARG A 173 7.08 -9.98 8.73
CA ARG A 173 6.73 -10.82 7.57
C ARG A 173 7.93 -11.19 6.72
N ILE A 174 8.92 -10.31 6.61
CA ILE A 174 10.13 -10.51 5.80
C ILE A 174 11.39 -10.68 6.65
N ALA A 175 11.24 -11.12 7.91
CA ALA A 175 12.33 -11.42 8.84
C ALA A 175 13.31 -10.25 9.10
N LEU A 176 12.87 -9.01 8.92
CA LEU A 176 13.60 -7.83 9.39
C LEU A 176 13.40 -7.65 10.90
N PRO A 177 14.30 -6.93 11.60
CA PRO A 177 14.16 -6.67 13.02
C PRO A 177 12.90 -5.86 13.33
N THR A 178 12.24 -6.21 14.43
CA THR A 178 11.20 -5.37 15.06
C THR A 178 11.84 -4.42 16.06
N PHE A 179 11.07 -3.44 16.50
CA PHE A 179 11.50 -2.43 17.47
C PHE A 179 10.37 -2.09 18.45
N ASP A 180 10.71 -1.43 19.54
CA ASP A 180 9.74 -0.81 20.45
C ASP A 180 9.02 0.38 19.77
N GLU A 181 7.69 0.30 19.69
CA GLU A 181 6.86 1.24 18.93
C GLU A 181 6.80 2.63 19.58
N GLU A 182 6.86 2.69 20.91
CA GLU A 182 6.84 3.95 21.66
C GLU A 182 8.18 4.66 21.52
N ALA A 183 9.29 3.94 21.70
CA ALA A 183 10.64 4.47 21.50
C ALA A 183 10.83 5.01 20.08
N MET A 184 10.37 4.28 19.06
CA MET A 184 10.41 4.76 17.67
C MET A 184 9.53 6.00 17.47
N THR A 185 8.33 6.03 18.06
CA THR A 185 7.44 7.20 17.99
C THR A 185 8.09 8.43 18.63
N GLU A 186 8.78 8.28 19.76
CA GLU A 186 9.51 9.36 20.42
C GLU A 186 10.70 9.86 19.58
N LEU A 187 11.42 8.98 18.89
CA LEU A 187 12.46 9.38 17.93
C LEU A 187 11.87 10.16 16.75
N ILE A 188 10.71 9.73 16.22
CA ILE A 188 10.00 10.44 15.15
C ILE A 188 9.60 11.84 15.62
N LYS A 189 9.09 12.00 16.85
CA LYS A 189 8.78 13.32 17.41
C LYS A 189 10.02 14.23 17.47
N LYS A 190 11.14 13.73 17.98
CA LYS A 190 12.41 14.47 18.03
C LYS A 190 12.92 14.86 16.64
N PHE A 191 12.77 13.97 15.65
CA PHE A 191 13.07 14.26 14.25
C PHE A 191 12.16 15.36 13.69
N VAL A 192 10.84 15.24 13.86
CA VAL A 192 9.87 16.25 13.40
C VAL A 192 10.12 17.61 14.04
N LYS A 193 10.49 17.64 15.33
CA LYS A 193 10.87 18.88 16.02
C LYS A 193 12.14 19.51 15.43
N THR A 194 13.11 18.69 15.01
CA THR A 194 14.31 19.17 14.33
C THR A 194 13.98 19.76 12.95
N GLU A 195 13.01 19.18 12.26
CA GLU A 195 12.56 19.61 10.93
C GLU A 195 11.41 20.63 10.97
N GLU A 196 11.09 21.24 12.11
CA GLU A 196 9.85 22.01 12.28
C GLU A 196 9.65 23.15 11.28
N ARG A 197 10.75 23.79 10.83
CA ARG A 197 10.72 24.86 9.82
C ARG A 197 10.16 24.40 8.47
N TRP A 198 10.19 23.10 8.19
CA TRP A 198 9.72 22.49 6.95
C TRP A 198 8.22 22.18 6.98
N ILE A 199 7.55 22.30 8.13
CA ILE A 199 6.11 22.03 8.26
C ILE A 199 5.34 23.29 7.85
N PRO A 200 4.65 23.30 6.68
CA PRO A 200 3.97 24.49 6.20
C PRO A 200 2.86 24.93 7.15
N ASN A 201 2.70 26.25 7.31
CA ASN A 201 1.64 26.84 8.14
C ASN A 201 0.40 27.16 7.31
N ALA A 202 -0.12 26.17 6.59
CA ALA A 202 -1.29 26.33 5.74
C ALA A 202 -2.14 25.05 5.77
N ARG A 203 -3.45 25.19 5.91
CA ARG A 203 -4.38 24.05 5.89
C ARG A 203 -4.33 23.36 4.53
N GLY A 204 -4.38 22.04 4.55
CA GLY A 204 -4.15 21.18 3.37
C GLY A 204 -2.67 20.89 3.07
N TYR A 205 -1.74 21.46 3.85
CA TYR A 205 -0.31 21.19 3.75
C TYR A 205 0.22 20.47 4.99
N SER A 206 1.28 19.70 4.81
CA SER A 206 1.85 18.89 5.88
C SER A 206 3.31 18.55 5.60
N LEU A 207 3.98 17.97 6.59
CA LEU A 207 5.26 17.32 6.40
C LEU A 207 5.04 15.81 6.33
N TYR A 208 5.23 15.23 5.15
CA TYR A 208 5.14 13.80 4.96
C TYR A 208 6.40 13.11 5.48
N LEU A 209 6.21 12.08 6.29
CA LEU A 209 7.26 11.30 6.93
C LEU A 209 7.32 9.90 6.28
N ARG A 210 8.53 9.48 5.90
CA ARG A 210 8.81 8.19 5.25
C ARG A 210 9.76 7.34 6.12
N PRO A 211 9.28 6.71 7.20
CA PRO A 211 10.03 5.65 7.87
C PRO A 211 10.25 4.48 6.90
N THR A 212 11.45 3.92 6.87
CA THR A 212 11.85 2.86 5.94
C THR A 212 12.78 1.89 6.65
N MET A 213 12.56 0.59 6.45
CA MET A 213 13.43 -0.48 6.92
C MET A 213 13.99 -1.22 5.71
N ILE A 214 15.30 -1.42 5.65
CA ILE A 214 15.96 -2.21 4.60
C ILE A 214 16.90 -3.25 5.19
N GLY A 215 17.01 -4.41 4.56
CA GLY A 215 18.04 -5.40 4.83
C GLY A 215 19.37 -5.00 4.19
N THR A 216 20.44 -5.01 4.99
CA THR A 216 21.78 -4.57 4.57
C THR A 216 22.81 -5.70 4.65
N GLN A 217 22.36 -6.95 4.60
CA GLN A 217 23.27 -8.09 4.66
C GLN A 217 23.99 -8.27 3.32
N ASN A 218 25.32 -8.33 3.36
CA ASN A 218 26.17 -8.47 2.18
C ASN A 218 26.29 -9.94 1.80
N THR A 219 25.27 -10.48 1.14
CA THR A 219 25.28 -11.86 0.63
C THR A 219 24.24 -12.04 -0.46
N LEU A 220 24.57 -12.88 -1.44
CA LEU A 220 23.60 -13.35 -2.44
C LEU A 220 22.84 -14.60 -1.96
N GLY A 221 23.18 -15.15 -0.80
CA GLY A 221 22.41 -16.23 -0.19
C GLY A 221 21.05 -15.73 0.29
N VAL A 222 19.96 -16.36 -0.16
CA VAL A 222 18.61 -16.00 0.27
C VAL A 222 18.36 -16.57 1.68
N GLY A 223 18.37 -15.69 2.68
CA GLY A 223 18.13 -16.02 4.07
C GLY A 223 17.74 -14.79 4.90
N ALA A 224 17.38 -15.02 6.17
CA ALA A 224 17.00 -13.93 7.07
C ALA A 224 18.16 -12.91 7.23
N PRO A 225 17.93 -11.61 6.98
CA PRO A 225 18.96 -10.59 7.10
C PRO A 225 19.59 -10.54 8.49
N ARG A 226 20.92 -10.53 8.54
CA ARG A 226 21.71 -10.37 9.78
C ARG A 226 22.09 -8.93 10.09
N SER A 227 21.83 -8.01 9.16
CA SER A 227 21.98 -6.57 9.32
C SER A 227 20.84 -5.86 8.61
N ALA A 228 20.43 -4.73 9.17
CA ALA A 228 19.38 -3.88 8.64
C ALA A 228 19.66 -2.41 8.95
N LEU A 229 18.97 -1.53 8.23
CA LEU A 229 18.98 -0.10 8.46
C LEU A 229 17.55 0.40 8.52
N PHE A 230 17.20 1.03 9.64
CA PHE A 230 16.05 1.93 9.70
C PHE A 230 16.51 3.33 9.30
N PHE A 231 15.73 4.00 8.45
CA PHE A 231 15.88 5.44 8.23
C PHE A 231 14.53 6.13 8.05
N LEU A 232 14.50 7.42 8.38
CA LEU A 232 13.36 8.30 8.19
C LEU A 232 13.81 9.57 7.46
N ILE A 233 13.13 9.86 6.36
CA ILE A 233 13.25 11.11 5.60
C ILE A 233 11.89 11.80 5.57
N ALA A 234 11.90 13.13 5.39
CA ALA A 234 10.69 13.92 5.31
C ALA A 234 10.65 14.80 4.07
N SER A 235 9.43 15.11 3.63
CA SER A 235 9.15 15.95 2.47
C SER A 235 7.96 16.87 2.76
N PRO A 236 8.10 18.20 2.64
CA PRO A 236 6.94 19.10 2.71
C PRO A 236 6.00 18.83 1.52
N VAL A 237 4.71 18.68 1.78
CA VAL A 237 3.72 18.33 0.76
C VAL A 237 2.46 19.20 0.87
N GLY A 238 1.91 19.55 -0.29
CA GLY A 238 0.56 20.08 -0.42
C GLY A 238 -0.45 19.00 -0.78
N PRO A 239 -1.58 19.38 -1.42
CA PRO A 239 -2.56 18.44 -1.94
C PRO A 239 -1.92 17.38 -2.85
N TYR A 240 -2.38 16.13 -2.75
CA TYR A 240 -1.75 15.00 -3.44
C TYR A 240 -1.86 15.08 -4.97
N TYR A 241 -3.05 15.41 -5.48
CA TYR A 241 -3.25 15.64 -6.90
C TYR A 241 -3.00 17.11 -7.23
N PRO A 242 -2.35 17.41 -8.39
CA PRO A 242 -2.19 18.80 -8.85
C PRO A 242 -3.52 19.55 -8.99
N THR A 243 -4.61 18.80 -9.20
CA THR A 243 -5.97 19.31 -9.30
C THR A 243 -6.62 19.62 -7.94
N GLY A 244 -5.99 19.24 -6.82
CA GLY A 244 -6.52 19.40 -5.47
C GLY A 244 -7.46 18.26 -5.07
N PHE A 245 -8.47 18.57 -4.24
CA PHE A 245 -9.54 17.64 -3.85
C PHE A 245 -10.58 17.52 -4.98
N LYS A 246 -10.15 17.01 -6.14
CA LYS A 246 -11.01 16.75 -7.30
C LYS A 246 -11.21 15.27 -7.55
N ALA A 247 -12.34 14.94 -8.17
CA ALA A 247 -12.69 13.57 -8.44
C ALA A 247 -11.75 12.95 -9.48
N ILE A 248 -11.27 11.74 -9.21
CA ILE A 248 -10.41 10.97 -10.11
C ILE A 248 -11.24 9.98 -10.94
N LYS A 249 -10.73 9.61 -12.11
CA LYS A 249 -11.25 8.52 -12.94
C LYS A 249 -10.40 7.27 -12.74
N LEU A 250 -11.06 6.13 -12.63
CA LEU A 250 -10.43 4.85 -12.40
C LEU A 250 -10.55 3.94 -13.61
N GLU A 251 -9.56 3.08 -13.80
CA GLU A 251 -9.67 1.94 -14.69
C GLU A 251 -9.78 0.65 -13.87
N ALA A 252 -10.89 -0.06 -14.01
CA ALA A 252 -11.06 -1.39 -13.43
C ALA A 252 -10.11 -2.37 -14.13
N THR A 253 -9.08 -2.79 -13.40
CA THR A 253 -7.97 -3.59 -13.93
C THR A 253 -8.21 -5.06 -13.59
N ASP A 254 -8.49 -5.86 -14.61
CA ASP A 254 -8.82 -7.29 -14.52
C ASP A 254 -7.67 -8.23 -14.94
N TYR A 255 -6.76 -7.75 -15.80
CA TYR A 255 -5.64 -8.56 -16.30
C TYR A 255 -4.46 -8.66 -15.31
N ALA A 256 -4.36 -7.72 -14.36
CA ALA A 256 -3.28 -7.65 -13.37
C ALA A 256 -3.84 -7.70 -11.95
N VAL A 257 -3.21 -8.52 -11.10
CA VAL A 257 -3.62 -8.71 -9.70
C VAL A 257 -2.59 -8.07 -8.77
N ARG A 258 -3.06 -7.15 -7.92
CA ARG A 258 -2.21 -6.43 -6.95
C ARG A 258 -1.70 -7.32 -5.83
N ALA A 259 -2.55 -8.21 -5.33
CA ALA A 259 -2.27 -9.07 -4.19
C ALA A 259 -3.13 -10.35 -4.24
N TRP A 260 -2.66 -11.41 -3.59
CA TRP A 260 -3.32 -12.72 -3.61
C TRP A 260 -3.41 -13.32 -2.20
N PRO A 261 -4.44 -14.15 -1.88
CA PRO A 261 -4.55 -14.82 -0.60
C PRO A 261 -3.31 -15.61 -0.23
N GLY A 262 -2.86 -15.50 1.02
CA GLY A 262 -1.60 -16.08 1.49
C GLY A 262 -0.33 -15.30 1.08
N GLY A 263 -0.47 -14.28 0.22
CA GLY A 263 0.60 -13.38 -0.20
C GLY A 263 0.99 -12.36 0.87
N VAL A 264 1.32 -11.14 0.44
CA VAL A 264 1.84 -10.07 1.32
C VAL A 264 1.15 -8.72 1.10
N GLY A 265 -0.01 -8.71 0.44
CA GLY A 265 -0.72 -7.46 0.08
C GLY A 265 -1.17 -6.62 1.26
N ASP A 266 -1.34 -7.25 2.42
CA ASP A 266 -1.67 -6.64 3.70
C ASP A 266 -0.46 -6.08 4.47
N LYS A 267 0.74 -6.14 3.88
CA LYS A 267 1.99 -5.56 4.42
C LYS A 267 2.51 -4.48 3.50
N LYS A 268 3.21 -3.49 4.07
CA LYS A 268 3.69 -2.31 3.35
C LYS A 268 5.10 -2.51 2.79
N LEU A 269 5.26 -3.57 1.99
CA LEU A 269 6.54 -3.99 1.40
C LEU A 269 6.75 -3.33 0.04
N GLY A 270 8.00 -2.96 -0.30
CA GLY A 270 8.32 -2.36 -1.61
C GLY A 270 7.89 -3.23 -2.80
N ALA A 271 8.03 -4.55 -2.64
CA ALA A 271 7.64 -5.55 -3.64
C ALA A 271 6.15 -5.51 -4.05
N ASN A 272 5.26 -4.95 -3.23
CA ASN A 272 3.83 -4.82 -3.57
C ASN A 272 3.53 -3.62 -4.48
N TYR A 273 4.48 -2.72 -4.69
CA TYR A 273 4.28 -1.48 -5.44
C TYR A 273 4.90 -1.55 -6.83
N ALA A 274 6.11 -2.10 -6.96
CA ALA A 274 6.83 -2.12 -8.24
C ALA A 274 6.04 -2.82 -9.37
N PRO A 275 5.37 -3.99 -9.15
CA PRO A 275 4.57 -4.64 -10.19
C PRO A 275 3.33 -3.84 -10.63
N CYS A 276 2.89 -2.87 -9.83
CA CYS A 276 1.72 -2.05 -10.15
C CYS A 276 2.02 -0.93 -11.16
N ILE A 277 3.30 -0.64 -11.44
CA ILE A 277 3.69 0.52 -12.24
C ILE A 277 3.28 0.37 -13.71
N VAL A 278 3.45 -0.81 -14.32
CA VAL A 278 3.06 -1.02 -15.72
C VAL A 278 1.55 -0.84 -15.92
N PRO A 279 0.67 -1.48 -15.10
CA PRO A 279 -0.76 -1.22 -15.20
C PRO A 279 -1.14 0.25 -14.98
N GLN A 280 -0.46 0.95 -14.08
CA GLN A 280 -0.70 2.36 -13.83
C GLN A 280 -0.32 3.26 -15.01
N LEU A 281 0.77 2.94 -15.72
CA LEU A 281 1.16 3.66 -16.93
C LEU A 281 0.16 3.43 -18.07
N GLU A 282 -0.33 2.21 -18.22
CA GLU A 282 -1.33 1.86 -19.23
C GLU A 282 -2.67 2.56 -18.98
N ALA A 283 -3.16 2.55 -17.73
CA ALA A 283 -4.37 3.28 -17.33
C ALA A 283 -4.21 4.79 -17.60
N ALA A 284 -3.05 5.36 -17.25
CA ALA A 284 -2.73 6.77 -17.49
C ALA A 284 -2.70 7.13 -18.98
N ALA A 285 -2.17 6.25 -19.83
CA ALA A 285 -2.16 6.44 -21.29
C ALA A 285 -3.58 6.50 -21.88
N ARG A 286 -4.58 5.93 -21.19
CA ARG A 286 -6.01 5.98 -21.54
C ARG A 286 -6.78 7.09 -20.82
N GLY A 287 -6.10 7.93 -20.03
CA GLY A 287 -6.69 9.09 -19.36
C GLY A 287 -7.24 8.83 -17.96
N TYR A 288 -7.00 7.65 -17.39
CA TYR A 288 -7.39 7.30 -16.02
C TYR A 288 -6.27 7.65 -15.03
N GLN A 289 -6.64 8.14 -13.85
CA GLN A 289 -5.65 8.61 -12.87
C GLN A 289 -5.10 7.45 -12.02
N GLN A 290 -5.90 6.42 -11.75
CA GLN A 290 -5.52 5.26 -10.93
C GLN A 290 -6.18 3.98 -11.43
N ASN A 291 -5.57 2.83 -11.16
CA ASN A 291 -6.22 1.52 -11.30
C ASN A 291 -7.21 1.29 -10.15
N LEU A 292 -8.36 0.70 -10.45
CA LEU A 292 -9.18 -0.02 -9.48
C LEU A 292 -8.81 -1.50 -9.59
N TRP A 293 -8.19 -2.05 -8.55
CA TRP A 293 -7.69 -3.42 -8.55
C TRP A 293 -8.82 -4.41 -8.33
N LEU A 294 -9.00 -5.31 -9.30
CA LEU A 294 -9.98 -6.39 -9.23
C LEU A 294 -9.33 -7.70 -8.79
N PHE A 295 -10.15 -8.57 -8.21
CA PHE A 295 -9.72 -9.88 -7.76
C PHE A 295 -10.76 -10.96 -8.05
N GLY A 296 -10.28 -12.10 -8.58
CA GLY A 296 -11.10 -13.28 -8.87
C GLY A 296 -11.98 -13.14 -10.11
N GLU A 297 -12.63 -14.23 -10.48
CA GLU A 297 -13.59 -14.27 -11.61
C GLU A 297 -14.83 -13.42 -11.31
N GLU A 298 -15.14 -13.24 -10.03
CA GLU A 298 -16.23 -12.40 -9.54
C GLU A 298 -15.93 -10.90 -9.65
N GLU A 299 -14.68 -10.53 -9.98
CA GLU A 299 -14.23 -9.14 -10.11
C GLU A 299 -14.50 -8.32 -8.83
N TYR A 300 -14.09 -8.88 -7.69
CA TYR A 300 -14.17 -8.19 -6.42
C TYR A 300 -13.28 -6.96 -6.43
N VAL A 301 -13.84 -5.81 -6.03
CA VAL A 301 -13.07 -4.59 -5.87
C VAL A 301 -12.24 -4.67 -4.59
N THR A 302 -10.95 -4.33 -4.69
CA THR A 302 -10.01 -4.41 -3.57
C THR A 302 -9.53 -3.03 -3.13
N GLU A 303 -8.69 -2.39 -3.96
CA GLU A 303 -8.06 -1.10 -3.67
C GLU A 303 -8.07 -0.18 -4.90
N VAL A 304 -7.91 1.13 -4.67
CA VAL A 304 -7.74 2.15 -5.72
C VAL A 304 -6.29 2.60 -5.72
N GLY A 305 -5.50 2.10 -6.67
CA GLY A 305 -4.08 2.39 -6.75
C GLY A 305 -3.36 1.97 -5.47
N THR A 306 -2.98 2.94 -4.63
CA THR A 306 -2.38 2.70 -3.30
C THR A 306 -3.26 3.16 -2.14
N MET A 307 -4.58 3.19 -2.33
CA MET A 307 -5.59 3.60 -1.37
C MET A 307 -6.62 2.49 -1.15
N ASN A 308 -7.19 2.41 0.05
CA ASN A 308 -8.36 1.56 0.27
C ASN A 308 -9.59 2.17 -0.43
N LEU A 309 -10.50 1.34 -0.93
CA LEU A 309 -11.74 1.78 -1.57
C LEU A 309 -12.90 1.85 -0.58
N PHE A 310 -13.72 2.88 -0.68
CA PHE A 310 -15.04 2.97 -0.08
C PHE A 310 -16.11 3.22 -1.14
N VAL A 311 -17.27 2.58 -0.97
CA VAL A 311 -18.44 2.72 -1.83
C VAL A 311 -19.66 2.98 -0.96
N ALA A 312 -20.35 4.08 -1.19
CA ALA A 312 -21.63 4.39 -0.56
C ALA A 312 -22.77 4.03 -1.52
N ILE A 313 -23.66 3.12 -1.10
CA ILE A 313 -24.82 2.70 -1.89
C ILE A 313 -26.09 2.73 -1.04
N LYS A 314 -27.25 2.85 -1.67
CA LYS A 314 -28.53 2.52 -1.05
C LYS A 314 -28.82 1.03 -1.22
N ASP A 315 -29.21 0.39 -0.13
CA ASP A 315 -29.74 -0.97 -0.18
C ASP A 315 -30.99 -1.02 -1.08
N LYS A 316 -31.13 -2.09 -1.85
CA LYS A 316 -32.16 -2.20 -2.89
C LYS A 316 -33.57 -2.35 -2.33
N GLU A 317 -33.70 -3.04 -1.19
CA GLU A 317 -35.01 -3.37 -0.63
C GLU A 317 -35.43 -2.36 0.44
N THR A 318 -34.49 -2.01 1.32
CA THR A 318 -34.76 -1.16 2.49
C THR A 318 -34.53 0.32 2.20
N GLY A 319 -33.76 0.66 1.16
CA GLY A 319 -33.33 2.03 0.88
C GLY A 319 -32.32 2.60 1.88
N VAL A 320 -31.90 1.80 2.87
CA VAL A 320 -30.93 2.21 3.90
C VAL A 320 -29.58 2.46 3.25
N PRO A 321 -28.91 3.60 3.51
CA PRO A 321 -27.59 3.87 2.98
C PRO A 321 -26.53 3.00 3.69
N GLU A 322 -25.65 2.39 2.91
CA GLU A 322 -24.56 1.53 3.35
C GLU A 322 -23.22 2.09 2.85
N LEU A 323 -22.24 2.26 3.76
CA LEU A 323 -20.86 2.54 3.42
C LEU A 323 -20.06 1.24 3.49
N ILE A 324 -19.47 0.84 2.36
CA ILE A 324 -18.85 -0.46 2.16
C ILE A 324 -17.35 -0.28 1.89
N THR A 325 -16.52 -1.13 2.48
CA THR A 325 -15.11 -1.33 2.10
C THR A 325 -14.82 -2.83 2.06
N ALA A 326 -13.85 -3.23 1.23
CA ALA A 326 -13.36 -4.61 1.20
C ALA A 326 -12.86 -5.07 2.59
N PRO A 327 -13.07 -6.34 2.98
CA PRO A 327 -12.64 -6.87 4.29
C PRO A 327 -11.12 -7.07 4.35
N LEU A 328 -10.57 -7.15 5.56
CA LEU A 328 -9.14 -7.44 5.78
C LEU A 328 -8.88 -8.96 5.71
N ASP A 329 -8.78 -9.50 4.49
CA ASP A 329 -8.59 -10.94 4.23
C ASP A 329 -7.14 -11.33 3.86
N GLY A 330 -6.20 -10.40 4.02
CA GLY A 330 -4.78 -10.57 3.65
C GLY A 330 -4.42 -9.99 2.28
N THR A 331 -5.40 -9.64 1.44
CA THR A 331 -5.17 -9.00 0.13
C THR A 331 -5.26 -7.47 0.18
N ILE A 332 -5.83 -6.92 1.25
CA ILE A 332 -6.04 -5.48 1.46
C ILE A 332 -5.02 -4.95 2.46
N LEU A 333 -4.38 -3.82 2.15
CA LEU A 333 -3.51 -3.14 3.10
C LEU A 333 -4.36 -2.55 4.24
N GLU A 334 -3.98 -2.84 5.47
CA GLU A 334 -4.62 -2.32 6.68
C GLU A 334 -4.36 -0.80 6.84
N GLY A 335 -5.08 0.02 6.08
CA GLY A 335 -4.93 1.47 6.04
C GLY A 335 -5.28 2.16 7.35
N VAL A 336 -4.40 3.01 7.88
CA VAL A 336 -4.73 3.89 9.02
C VAL A 336 -5.90 4.82 8.68
N THR A 337 -5.92 5.36 7.46
CA THR A 337 -7.03 6.21 6.99
C THR A 337 -8.32 5.42 6.81
N ARG A 338 -8.24 4.17 6.31
CA ARG A 338 -9.40 3.26 6.22
C ARG A 338 -10.02 3.01 7.59
N ASP A 339 -9.20 2.65 8.58
CA ASP A 339 -9.64 2.44 9.96
C ASP A 339 -10.28 3.71 10.55
N SER A 340 -9.69 4.87 10.24
CA SER A 340 -10.23 6.18 10.66
C SER A 340 -11.60 6.46 10.04
N VAL A 341 -11.76 6.22 8.74
CA VAL A 341 -13.06 6.36 8.03
C VAL A 341 -14.11 5.44 8.63
N LEU A 342 -13.81 4.15 8.82
CA LEU A 342 -14.74 3.21 9.45
C LEU A 342 -15.15 3.65 10.85
N SER A 343 -14.19 4.06 11.67
CA SER A 343 -14.43 4.52 13.03
C SER A 343 -15.29 5.78 13.07
N LEU A 344 -14.98 6.79 12.26
CA LEU A 344 -15.75 8.04 12.19
C LEU A 344 -17.14 7.83 11.58
N ALA A 345 -17.26 7.00 10.55
CA ALA A 345 -18.54 6.64 9.97
C ALA A 345 -19.45 5.95 10.99
N ASN A 346 -18.90 5.02 11.80
CA ASN A 346 -19.67 4.42 12.90
C ASN A 346 -20.10 5.46 13.96
N ARG A 347 -19.24 6.41 14.32
CA ARG A 347 -19.56 7.45 15.31
C ARG A 347 -20.61 8.46 14.82
N HIS A 348 -20.54 8.86 13.54
CA HIS A 348 -21.31 10.01 13.03
C HIS A 348 -22.41 9.65 12.05
N LEU A 349 -22.23 8.61 11.24
CA LEU A 349 -23.24 8.16 10.26
C LEU A 349 -24.12 7.03 10.82
N GLY A 350 -23.56 6.13 11.63
CA GLY A 350 -24.30 5.04 12.29
C GLY A 350 -25.57 5.52 13.01
N PRO A 351 -25.48 6.52 13.91
CA PRO A 351 -26.65 7.11 14.58
C PRO A 351 -27.67 7.77 13.63
N LYS A 352 -27.27 8.10 12.40
CA LYS A 352 -28.14 8.64 11.34
C LYS A 352 -28.77 7.53 10.48
N GLY A 353 -28.65 6.27 10.90
CA GLY A 353 -29.23 5.12 10.21
C GLY A 353 -28.38 4.54 9.09
N TRP A 354 -27.10 4.93 8.97
CA TRP A 354 -26.20 4.31 8.00
C TRP A 354 -25.71 2.95 8.47
N LYS A 355 -25.64 2.00 7.54
CA LYS A 355 -24.96 0.72 7.74
C LYS A 355 -23.50 0.85 7.33
N ILE A 356 -22.57 0.40 8.18
CA ILE A 356 -21.12 0.42 7.90
C ILE A 356 -20.64 -1.02 7.77
N SER A 357 -20.12 -1.40 6.60
CA SER A 357 -19.87 -2.80 6.26
C SER A 357 -18.46 -3.04 5.72
N GLU A 358 -17.78 -4.00 6.34
CA GLU A 358 -16.57 -4.61 5.78
C GLU A 358 -16.97 -5.91 5.07
N ARG A 359 -17.26 -5.81 3.76
CA ARG A 359 -17.72 -6.96 2.96
C ARG A 359 -17.17 -6.91 1.55
N LYS A 360 -17.11 -8.08 0.90
CA LYS A 360 -16.79 -8.16 -0.52
C LYS A 360 -17.87 -7.43 -1.34
N LEU A 361 -17.41 -6.76 -2.38
CA LEU A 361 -18.22 -6.00 -3.32
C LEU A 361 -17.64 -6.27 -4.72
N SER A 362 -18.47 -6.58 -5.70
CA SER A 362 -18.03 -6.83 -7.08
C SER A 362 -18.29 -5.63 -7.98
N MET A 363 -17.59 -5.55 -9.10
CA MET A 363 -17.91 -4.56 -10.14
C MET A 363 -19.33 -4.72 -10.69
N TYR A 364 -19.85 -5.95 -10.75
CA TYR A 364 -21.24 -6.21 -11.12
C TYR A 364 -22.24 -5.55 -10.16
N GLU A 365 -21.98 -5.59 -8.85
CA GLU A 365 -22.85 -4.94 -7.85
C GLU A 365 -22.78 -3.41 -7.97
N ILE A 366 -21.59 -2.85 -8.18
CA ILE A 366 -21.40 -1.41 -8.41
C ILE A 366 -22.13 -0.94 -9.67
N ASP A 367 -21.96 -1.67 -10.79
CA ASP A 367 -22.60 -1.34 -12.06
C ASP A 367 -24.14 -1.40 -11.98
N ALA A 368 -24.67 -2.42 -11.31
CA ALA A 368 -26.09 -2.55 -11.05
C ALA A 368 -26.59 -1.39 -10.17
N ALA A 369 -25.89 -1.06 -9.08
CA ALA A 369 -26.26 0.05 -8.21
C ALA A 369 -26.22 1.40 -8.93
N ALA A 370 -25.24 1.63 -9.81
CA ALA A 370 -25.17 2.83 -10.63
C ALA A 370 -26.35 2.91 -11.61
N SER A 371 -26.64 1.82 -12.33
CA SER A 371 -27.71 1.77 -13.32
C SER A 371 -29.11 1.89 -12.69
N GLU A 372 -29.26 1.46 -11.44
CA GLU A 372 -30.50 1.58 -10.65
C GLU A 372 -30.60 2.91 -9.86
N GLY A 373 -29.61 3.81 -9.97
CA GLY A 373 -29.61 5.10 -9.24
C GLY A 373 -29.42 4.95 -7.71
N ARG A 374 -28.88 3.82 -7.26
CA ARG A 374 -28.60 3.52 -5.84
C ARG A 374 -27.16 3.83 -5.43
N LEU A 375 -26.22 3.90 -6.37
CA LEU A 375 -24.84 4.30 -6.08
C LEU A 375 -24.81 5.79 -5.69
N ILE A 376 -24.40 6.08 -4.45
CA ILE A 376 -24.37 7.44 -3.92
C ILE A 376 -23.03 8.10 -4.27
N GLU A 377 -21.92 7.47 -3.90
CA GLU A 377 -20.58 7.95 -4.21
C GLU A 377 -19.51 6.88 -4.01
N VAL A 378 -18.33 7.10 -4.60
CA VAL A 378 -17.15 6.24 -4.46
C VAL A 378 -15.95 7.11 -4.10
N PHE A 379 -15.09 6.65 -3.19
CA PHE A 379 -13.85 7.35 -2.85
C PHE A 379 -12.73 6.42 -2.38
N GLY A 380 -11.48 6.82 -2.64
CA GLY A 380 -10.30 6.20 -2.06
C GLY A 380 -9.92 6.83 -0.71
N ALA A 381 -9.29 6.08 0.18
CA ALA A 381 -8.77 6.55 1.46
C ALA A 381 -7.30 6.14 1.68
N GLY A 382 -6.45 7.10 2.02
CA GLY A 382 -5.03 6.85 2.30
C GLY A 382 -4.26 8.11 2.70
N THR A 383 -3.15 7.97 3.43
CA THR A 383 -2.40 9.10 4.03
C THR A 383 -2.12 10.26 3.07
N ALA A 384 -1.78 9.97 1.81
CA ALA A 384 -1.35 10.98 0.85
C ALA A 384 -2.47 11.97 0.49
N ALA A 385 -3.65 11.47 0.08
CA ALA A 385 -4.81 12.28 -0.28
C ALA A 385 -5.82 12.48 0.86
N ILE A 386 -5.69 11.74 1.97
CA ILE A 386 -6.70 11.55 3.02
C ILE A 386 -7.93 10.85 2.44
N VAL A 387 -8.71 11.56 1.64
CA VAL A 387 -9.84 11.04 0.86
C VAL A 387 -9.69 11.50 -0.59
N SER A 388 -10.03 10.63 -1.53
CA SER A 388 -9.95 10.90 -2.97
C SER A 388 -11.28 10.54 -3.63
N PRO A 389 -12.16 11.51 -3.94
CA PRO A 389 -13.43 11.24 -4.60
C PRO A 389 -13.20 10.59 -5.97
N VAL A 390 -14.14 9.75 -6.41
CA VAL A 390 -14.09 9.08 -7.70
C VAL A 390 -15.25 9.56 -8.57
N ARG A 391 -14.94 10.02 -9.78
CA ARG A 391 -15.91 10.46 -10.78
C ARG A 391 -16.55 9.28 -11.46
N SER A 392 -15.70 8.37 -11.92
CA SER A 392 -16.11 7.30 -12.80
C SER A 392 -15.11 6.15 -12.78
N ILE A 393 -15.61 4.98 -13.15
CA ILE A 393 -14.84 3.74 -13.28
C ILE A 393 -15.07 3.20 -14.69
N ALA A 394 -14.00 3.07 -15.46
CA ALA A 394 -14.04 2.36 -16.73
C ALA A 394 -13.98 0.85 -16.51
N TRP A 395 -14.96 0.14 -17.04
CA TRP A 395 -15.10 -1.29 -16.88
C TRP A 395 -15.79 -1.90 -18.10
N LYS A 396 -15.15 -2.89 -18.74
CA LYS A 396 -15.69 -3.61 -19.92
C LYS A 396 -16.20 -2.71 -21.05
N GLY A 397 -15.46 -1.63 -21.32
CA GLY A 397 -15.81 -0.66 -22.37
C GLY A 397 -16.95 0.30 -22.02
N LYS A 398 -17.46 0.24 -20.78
CA LYS A 398 -18.43 1.19 -20.21
C LYS A 398 -17.74 2.12 -19.24
N GLU A 399 -18.21 3.38 -19.19
CA GLU A 399 -17.87 4.32 -18.13
C GLU A 399 -19.01 4.32 -17.10
N ILE A 400 -18.73 3.86 -15.87
CA ILE A 400 -19.69 3.86 -14.77
C ILE A 400 -19.57 5.18 -14.01
N ASP A 401 -20.65 5.96 -13.97
CA ASP A 401 -20.72 7.19 -13.16
C ASP A 401 -20.81 6.84 -11.67
N CYS A 402 -20.00 7.51 -10.84
CA CYS A 402 -19.92 7.26 -9.40
C CYS A 402 -20.74 8.24 -8.56
N GLY A 403 -21.88 8.71 -9.08
CA GLY A 403 -22.90 9.45 -8.32
C GLY A 403 -22.63 10.95 -8.18
N LEU A 404 -21.58 11.47 -8.83
CA LEU A 404 -21.22 12.88 -8.76
C LEU A 404 -21.81 13.67 -9.94
N ARG A 405 -22.57 14.74 -9.67
CA ARG A 405 -23.05 15.65 -10.73
C ARG A 405 -21.88 16.29 -11.48
N ALA A 406 -22.12 16.69 -12.73
CA ALA A 406 -21.10 17.26 -13.62
C ALA A 406 -20.35 18.48 -13.03
N ASP A 407 -20.99 19.24 -12.14
CA ASP A 407 -20.44 20.43 -11.48
C ASP A 407 -19.84 20.16 -10.08
N GLN A 408 -19.92 18.92 -9.58
CA GLN A 408 -19.48 18.54 -8.24
C GLN A 408 -18.20 17.73 -8.28
N GLU A 409 -17.15 18.11 -7.55
CA GLU A 409 -15.86 17.39 -7.52
C GLU A 409 -15.68 16.42 -6.35
N ALA A 410 -16.63 16.41 -5.42
CA ALA A 410 -16.69 15.48 -4.30
C ALA A 410 -18.15 15.25 -3.89
N GLY A 411 -18.42 14.05 -3.39
CA GLY A 411 -19.69 13.72 -2.76
C GLY A 411 -19.72 14.20 -1.30
N GLU A 412 -20.90 14.20 -0.69
CA GLU A 412 -21.10 14.66 0.68
C GLU A 412 -20.34 13.79 1.69
N ILE A 413 -20.31 12.47 1.50
CA ILE A 413 -19.69 11.55 2.46
C ILE A 413 -18.17 11.67 2.41
N ALA A 414 -17.59 11.71 1.20
CA ALA A 414 -16.16 11.90 1.00
C ALA A 414 -15.68 13.23 1.59
N ALA A 415 -16.45 14.31 1.41
CA ALA A 415 -16.16 15.61 2.02
C ALA A 415 -16.23 15.55 3.54
N GLN A 416 -17.29 14.98 4.12
CA GLN A 416 -17.42 14.82 5.58
C GLN A 416 -16.29 13.99 6.18
N MET A 417 -15.91 12.86 5.55
CA MET A 417 -14.79 12.03 6.04
C MET A 417 -13.47 12.79 6.03
N LYS A 418 -13.23 13.58 4.97
CA LYS A 418 -12.04 14.43 4.90
C LYS A 418 -12.05 15.47 6.01
N ASP A 419 -13.17 16.17 6.21
CA ASP A 419 -13.30 17.25 7.18
C ASP A 419 -13.12 16.75 8.61
N TRP A 420 -13.74 15.62 8.99
CA TRP A 420 -13.57 15.03 10.32
C TRP A 420 -12.12 14.59 10.57
N ILE A 421 -11.48 13.95 9.59
CA ILE A 421 -10.09 13.52 9.73
C ILE A 421 -9.16 14.73 9.84
N GLU A 422 -9.35 15.76 9.00
CA GLU A 422 -8.55 16.99 9.05
C GLU A 422 -8.78 17.74 10.37
N GLY A 423 -10.01 17.84 10.86
CA GLY A 423 -10.32 18.46 12.15
C GLY A 423 -9.48 17.88 13.29
N ILE A 424 -9.32 16.56 13.31
CA ILE A 424 -8.43 15.89 14.28
C ILE A 424 -6.95 16.16 13.96
N GLN A 425 -6.53 16.05 12.70
CA GLN A 425 -5.13 16.24 12.28
C GLN A 425 -4.58 17.63 12.64
N TYR A 426 -5.38 18.67 12.42
CA TYR A 426 -5.04 20.05 12.74
C TYR A 426 -5.40 20.44 14.19
N GLY A 427 -5.98 19.51 14.98
CA GLY A 427 -6.30 19.75 16.37
C GLY A 427 -7.50 20.68 16.62
N ASP A 428 -8.32 20.92 15.59
CA ASP A 428 -9.61 21.60 15.68
C ASP A 428 -10.58 20.78 16.56
N GLU A 429 -10.48 19.45 16.49
CA GLU A 429 -11.21 18.50 17.31
C GLU A 429 -10.25 17.72 18.21
N ALA A 430 -10.57 17.64 19.50
CA ALA A 430 -9.79 16.87 20.46
C ALA A 430 -10.08 15.37 20.31
N ASP A 431 -9.08 14.60 19.90
CA ASP A 431 -9.12 13.14 19.85
C ASP A 431 -7.72 12.58 20.18
N ALA A 432 -7.66 11.41 20.83
CA ALA A 432 -6.42 10.70 21.14
C ALA A 432 -5.61 10.32 19.89
N TRP A 433 -6.23 10.32 18.72
CA TRP A 433 -5.58 10.14 17.43
C TRP A 433 -4.62 11.27 17.06
N SER A 434 -4.81 12.47 17.61
CA SER A 434 -3.91 13.62 17.43
C SER A 434 -2.87 13.64 18.54
N VAL A 435 -1.65 13.20 18.22
CA VAL A 435 -0.52 13.16 19.16
C VAL A 435 0.36 14.39 19.01
N ARG A 436 0.53 15.17 20.07
CA ARG A 436 1.44 16.32 20.07
C ARG A 436 2.90 15.88 20.00
N VAL A 437 3.70 16.64 19.25
CA VAL A 437 5.16 16.48 19.09
C VAL A 437 5.91 17.26 20.15
#